data_AF-A0A3D5WMK7-F1
#
_entry.id   AF-A0A3D5WMK7-F1
#
_cell.length_a   1.000
_cell.length_b   1.000
_cell.length_c   1.000
_cell.angle_alpha   90.00
_cell.angle_beta   90.00
_cell.angle_gamma   90.00
#
_symmetry.space_group_name_H-M   'P 1'
#
loop_
_entity.id
_entity.type
_entity.pdbx_description
1 polymer ?
#
loop_
_entity_poly.entity_id
_entity_poly.type
_entity_poly.pdbx_seq_one_letter_code
_entity_poly.pdbx_strand_id
1 'polypeptide(L)'
;MNVVRKKTKAGQRYIQVSLRKKQNCYLQFYRKTAKGFRQIKLMNNYLQRGHRKINIAYSRKTKTVTYKIRIYKQVNGRRKYSKFTKVKKMRLK
;
A
#
# COMPACT_ATOMS: atom_id res chain seq x y z
N MET A 1 -10.12 -5.11 0.66
CA MET A 1 -8.91 -4.30 0.95
C MET A 1 -9.32 -2.83 0.86
N ASN A 2 -8.95 -2.02 1.85
CA ASN A 2 -9.35 -0.62 1.92
C ASN A 2 -8.13 0.30 1.70
N VAL A 3 -8.34 1.46 1.07
CA VAL A 3 -7.31 2.46 0.80
C VAL A 3 -7.87 3.83 1.16
N VAL A 4 -7.26 4.49 2.14
CA VAL A 4 -7.74 5.78 2.67
C VAL A 4 -6.62 6.80 2.75
N ARG A 5 -6.97 8.08 2.69
CA ARG A 5 -6.04 9.20 2.89
C ARG A 5 -6.08 9.61 4.36
N LYS A 6 -4.94 9.90 4.94
CA LYS A 6 -4.82 10.36 6.32
C LYS A 6 -3.83 11.50 6.46
N LYS A 7 -4.06 12.32 7.48
CA LYS A 7 -3.20 13.42 7.91
C LYS A 7 -2.89 13.23 9.39
N THR A 8 -1.64 13.37 9.80
CA THR A 8 -1.25 13.38 11.22
C THR A 8 -1.52 14.75 11.85
N LYS A 9 -1.51 14.83 13.18
CA LYS A 9 -1.59 16.12 13.91
C LYS A 9 -0.47 17.08 13.47
N ALA A 10 0.75 16.56 13.31
CA ALA A 10 1.91 17.29 12.77
C ALA A 10 1.82 17.62 11.26
N GLY A 11 0.70 17.33 10.60
CA GLY A 11 0.44 17.72 9.21
C GLY A 11 1.03 16.81 8.13
N GLN A 12 1.69 15.71 8.49
CA GLN A 12 2.18 14.71 7.54
C GLN A 12 1.01 13.97 6.88
N ARG A 13 1.12 13.69 5.59
CA ARG A 13 0.07 13.05 4.79
C ARG A 13 0.52 11.70 4.28
N TYR A 14 -0.38 10.73 4.35
CA TYR A 14 -0.11 9.37 3.89
C TYR A 14 -1.35 8.68 3.36
N ILE A 15 -1.13 7.73 2.44
CA ILE A 15 -2.12 6.76 2.01
C ILE A 15 -1.99 5.55 2.92
N GLN A 16 -3.06 5.21 3.64
CA GLN A 16 -3.13 3.98 4.42
C GLN A 16 -3.85 2.93 3.59
N VAL A 17 -3.18 1.80 3.32
CA VAL A 17 -3.81 0.60 2.78
C VAL A 17 -3.99 -0.40 3.91
N SER A 18 -5.18 -0.96 4.05
CA SER A 18 -5.48 -1.98 5.06
C SER A 18 -6.14 -3.22 4.48
N LEU A 19 -5.71 -4.38 4.97
CA LEU A 19 -6.26 -5.68 4.64
C LEU A 19 -6.72 -6.38 5.93
N ARG A 20 -7.98 -6.86 5.96
CA ARG A 20 -8.53 -7.65 7.08
C ARG A 20 -7.83 -9.02 7.11
N LYS A 21 -7.50 -9.49 8.32
CA LYS A 21 -6.70 -10.69 8.64
C LYS A 21 -6.82 -11.82 7.60
N LYS A 22 -5.70 -12.12 6.96
CA LYS A 22 -5.36 -13.43 6.37
C LYS A 22 -3.97 -13.80 6.93
N GLN A 23 -3.81 -14.99 7.50
CA GLN A 23 -2.53 -15.42 8.11
C GLN A 23 -1.36 -15.25 7.13
N ASN A 24 -0.17 -14.88 7.65
CA ASN A 24 1.09 -14.74 6.91
C ASN A 24 1.00 -13.91 5.62
N CYS A 25 0.16 -12.88 5.60
CA CYS A 25 -0.11 -12.06 4.41
C CYS A 25 0.47 -10.64 4.53
N TYR A 26 1.18 -10.21 3.49
CA TYR A 26 1.90 -8.95 3.41
C TYR A 26 1.46 -8.14 2.19
N LEU A 27 1.27 -6.83 2.36
CA LEU A 27 0.91 -5.91 1.28
C LEU A 27 2.15 -5.39 0.51
N GLN A 28 2.04 -5.30 -0.82
CA GLN A 28 2.96 -4.55 -1.67
C GLN A 28 2.20 -3.52 -2.50
N PHE A 29 2.63 -2.26 -2.39
CA PHE A 29 2.05 -1.14 -3.13
C PHE A 29 2.93 -0.75 -4.31
N TYR A 30 2.32 -0.65 -5.49
CA TYR A 30 2.98 -0.21 -6.71
C TYR A 30 2.37 1.09 -7.19
N ARG A 31 3.20 2.11 -7.39
CA ARG A 31 2.82 3.40 -7.95
C ARG A 31 3.26 3.48 -9.41
N LYS A 32 2.44 4.07 -10.28
CA LYS A 32 2.84 4.44 -11.64
C LYS A 32 3.84 5.59 -11.60
N THR A 33 4.94 5.40 -12.31
CA THR A 33 5.94 6.41 -12.67
C THR A 33 5.99 6.51 -14.20
N ALA A 34 6.80 7.42 -14.74
CA ALA A 34 7.06 7.51 -16.17
C ALA A 34 7.50 6.15 -16.75
N LYS A 35 8.47 5.50 -16.09
CA LYS A 35 9.05 4.20 -16.49
C LYS A 35 8.16 2.96 -16.20
N GLY A 36 6.94 3.13 -15.68
CA GLY A 36 6.04 2.00 -15.37
C GLY A 36 5.62 1.91 -13.90
N PHE A 37 5.09 0.76 -13.48
CA PHE A 37 4.70 0.55 -12.08
C PHE A 37 5.90 0.15 -11.23
N ARG A 38 6.24 0.95 -10.22
CA ARG A 38 7.34 0.66 -9.28
C ARG A 38 6.80 0.32 -7.90
N GLN A 39 7.38 -0.72 -7.30
CA GLN A 39 7.11 -1.05 -5.90
C GLN A 39 7.67 0.07 -5.01
N ILE A 40 6.85 0.56 -4.10
CA ILE A 40 7.35 1.42 -3.03
C ILE A 40 7.89 0.50 -1.93
N LYS A 41 9.15 0.70 -1.51
CA LYS A 41 9.73 -0.02 -0.37
C LYS A 41 9.02 0.49 0.88
N LEU A 42 8.29 -0.39 1.55
CA LEU A 42 7.50 -0.06 2.73
C LEU A 42 8.31 -0.43 3.96
N MET A 43 8.59 0.53 4.84
CA MET A 43 9.30 0.24 6.09
C MET A 43 8.42 -0.60 7.03
N ASN A 44 7.13 -0.28 7.13
CA ASN A 44 6.27 -0.88 8.15
C ASN A 44 5.05 -1.54 7.52
N ASN A 45 5.14 -2.86 7.32
CA ASN A 45 4.02 -3.73 7.01
C ASN A 45 3.60 -4.36 8.32
N TYR A 46 2.85 -3.64 9.16
CA TYR A 46 2.61 -4.04 10.55
C TYR A 46 1.21 -4.61 10.72
N LEU A 47 1.05 -5.49 11.72
CA LEU A 47 -0.25 -6.00 12.13
C LEU A 47 -0.81 -5.11 13.24
N GLN A 48 -1.97 -4.50 13.03
CA GLN A 48 -2.62 -3.67 14.04
C GLN A 48 -4.11 -3.98 14.08
N ARG A 49 -4.60 -4.41 15.26
CA ARG A 49 -6.02 -4.72 15.52
C ARG A 49 -6.63 -5.66 14.46
N GLY A 50 -5.93 -6.73 14.09
CA GLY A 50 -6.41 -7.69 13.08
C GLY A 50 -6.33 -7.23 11.62
N HIS A 51 -5.72 -6.07 11.34
CA HIS A 51 -5.49 -5.59 9.99
C HIS A 51 -4.01 -5.44 9.68
N ARG A 52 -3.60 -5.91 8.49
CA ARG A 52 -2.29 -5.56 7.95
C ARG A 52 -2.36 -4.18 7.33
N LYS A 53 -1.48 -3.27 7.76
CA LYS A 53 -1.49 -1.87 7.32
C LYS A 53 -0.14 -1.48 6.76
N ILE A 54 -0.19 -0.63 5.75
CA ILE A 54 0.97 0.06 5.20
C ILE A 54 0.61 1.55 5.04
N ASN A 55 1.55 2.42 5.39
CA ASN A 55 1.41 3.86 5.27
C ASN A 55 2.42 4.36 4.24
N ILE A 56 1.94 5.02 3.19
CA ILE A 56 2.78 5.58 2.12
C ILE A 56 2.71 7.10 2.22
N ALA A 57 3.78 7.71 2.70
CA ALA A 57 3.89 9.16 2.75
C ALA A 57 3.82 9.77 1.34
N TYR A 58 3.20 10.94 1.23
CA TYR A 58 3.17 11.69 -0.01
C TYR A 58 3.32 13.19 0.23
N SER A 59 3.90 13.89 -0.74
CA SER A 59 4.09 15.35 -0.68
C SER A 59 2.83 16.10 -1.09
N ARG A 60 2.69 17.36 -0.63
CA ARG A 60 1.59 18.26 -1.05
C ARG A 60 1.58 18.57 -2.55
N LYS A 61 2.74 18.43 -3.20
CA LYS A 61 2.91 18.59 -4.65
C LYS A 61 2.24 17.44 -5.42
N THR A 62 2.10 16.27 -4.82
CA THR A 62 1.50 15.10 -5.48
C THR A 62 -0.03 15.21 -5.45
N LYS A 63 -0.65 15.52 -6.59
CA LYS A 63 -2.12 15.68 -6.70
C LYS A 63 -2.86 14.37 -6.97
N THR A 64 -2.21 13.43 -7.65
CA THR A 64 -2.83 12.15 -8.00
C THR A 64 -1.82 11.02 -7.95
N VAL A 65 -2.27 9.84 -7.56
CA VAL A 65 -1.50 8.61 -7.62
C VAL A 65 -2.30 7.54 -8.36
N THR A 66 -1.70 7.00 -9.41
CA THR A 66 -2.16 5.77 -10.06
C THR A 66 -1.40 4.60 -9.46
N TYR A 67 -2.11 3.58 -9.02
CA TYR A 67 -1.52 2.48 -8.28
C TYR A 67 -2.18 1.13 -8.56
N LYS A 68 -1.45 0.07 -8.24
CA LYS A 68 -1.96 -1.29 -8.10
C LYS A 68 -1.31 -1.93 -6.89
N ILE A 69 -2.00 -2.88 -6.29
CA ILE A 69 -1.56 -3.56 -5.07
C ILE A 69 -1.63 -5.05 -5.30
N ARG A 70 -0.68 -5.78 -4.75
CA ARG A 70 -0.74 -7.23 -4.61
C ARG A 70 -0.43 -7.61 -3.17
N ILE A 71 -0.78 -8.84 -2.83
CA ILE A 71 -0.37 -9.45 -1.57
C ILE A 71 0.65 -10.54 -1.85
N TYR A 72 1.50 -10.82 -0.88
CA TYR A 72 2.28 -12.04 -0.87
C TYR A 72 2.13 -12.73 0.47
N LYS A 73 2.30 -14.06 0.47
CA LYS A 73 2.46 -14.87 1.66
C LYS A 73 3.81 -15.56 1.66
N GLN A 74 4.39 -15.75 2.84
CA GLN A 74 5.53 -16.64 2.99
C GLN A 74 5.02 -18.06 3.20
N VAL A 75 5.49 -18.99 2.36
CA VAL A 75 5.20 -20.42 2.45
C VAL A 75 6.53 -21.13 2.25
N ASN A 76 6.99 -21.87 3.26
CA ASN A 76 8.26 -22.61 3.25
C ASN A 76 9.45 -21.75 2.78
N GLY A 77 9.62 -20.56 3.38
CA GLY A 77 10.68 -19.60 3.03
C GLY A 77 10.48 -18.85 1.69
N ARG A 78 9.57 -19.28 0.83
CA ARG A 78 9.32 -18.66 -0.49
C ARG A 78 8.13 -17.70 -0.45
N ARG A 79 8.21 -16.61 -1.22
CA ARG A 79 7.09 -15.66 -1.39
C ARG A 79 6.15 -16.16 -2.48
N LYS A 80 4.90 -16.48 -2.12
CA LYS A 80 3.81 -16.73 -3.08
C LYS A 80 2.97 -15.46 -3.24
N TYR A 81 2.89 -14.94 -4.46
CA TYR A 81 2.20 -13.69 -4.78
C TYR A 81 0.76 -13.94 -5.27
N SER A 82 -0.16 -13.05 -4.93
CA SER A 82 -1.48 -13.01 -5.59
C SER A 82 -1.41 -12.32 -6.95
N LYS A 83 -2.49 -12.46 -7.73
CA LYS A 83 -2.78 -11.53 -8.83
C LYS A 83 -2.80 -10.09 -8.31
N PHE A 84 -2.42 -9.15 -9.17
CA PHE A 84 -2.56 -7.73 -8.89
C PHE A 84 -4.04 -7.34 -8.85
N THR A 85 -4.37 -6.36 -8.01
CA THR A 85 -5.62 -5.61 -8.13
C THR A 85 -5.66 -4.82 -9.44
N LYS A 86 -6.87 -4.51 -9.92
CA LYS A 86 -7.06 -3.57 -11.03
C LYS A 86 -6.35 -2.24 -10.73
N VAL A 87 -5.82 -1.60 -11.76
CA VAL A 87 -5.20 -0.28 -11.63
C VAL A 87 -6.26 0.71 -11.15
N LYS A 88 -5.91 1.52 -10.15
CA LYS A 88 -6.77 2.56 -9.59
C LYS A 88 -6.06 3.91 -9.64
N LYS A 89 -6.83 4.98 -9.83
CA LYS A 89 -6.37 6.37 -9.76
C LYS A 89 -7.02 7.04 -8.55
N MET A 90 -6.22 7.69 -7.71
CA MET A 90 -6.69 8.40 -6.52
C MET A 90 -6.18 9.83 -6.53
N ARG A 91 -7.09 10.79 -6.33
CA ARG A 91 -6.73 12.19 -6.09
C ARG A 91 -6.36 12.40 -4.61
N LEU A 92 -5.15 12.91 -4.41
CA LEU A 92 -4.59 13.25 -3.11
C LEU A 92 -4.92 14.71 -2.80
N LYS A 93 -5.47 14.93 -1.60
CA LYS A 93 -5.76 16.26 -1.06
C LYS A 93 -4.59 16.70 -0.16
#